data_AF-H9FHP2-F1
#
_entry.id   AF-H9FHP2-F1
#
_cell.length_a   1.000
_cell.length_b   1.000
_cell.length_c   1.000
_cell.angle_alpha   90.00
_cell.angle_beta   90.00
_cell.angle_gamma   90.00
#
_symmetry.space_group_name_H-M   'P 1'
#
loop_
_entity.id
_entity.type
_entity.pdbx_description
1 polymer ?
#
loop_
_entity_poly.entity_id
_entity_poly.type
_entity_poly.pdbx_seq_one_letter_code
_entity_poly.pdbx_strand_id
1 'polypeptide(L)'
;RNLVTLRVDPSGFFLYWTGPNMEVDTLDISSIRDTRTGRYARLPKDPKIREVLGFGGPDARLEEKLMTVVSGPDPVNTVFLNFMAVQDDTAKVWSEELFKLAMNILAQNASRNTFLRKAYTKLKLQVNQDGRIPVKNILKMFSADKKRVETALESCGLNFNRSESIRPDEFSLEIFERFLNKLCLRPDIDKILLEIGAKGKPYLTLEQLMDFINQKQRDPRLNEVLYPPLRPSQARLLIEKYEPNQQFLERDQMSMEGFSRYLGGEENGILPLEALDLSADMTQPLSAYFINSSHNTYLTAGQLAGTSSVEMYRQVLLWGCRCVELDVWKGRPPEEEPFITHGFTMTTEVPLRDVLEAIAETAFKTSPYPVILSFENHVDSAKQQAKMAEYCRSIFGDALLIEPLDKYPLAPGVPLPSPQDLMGRILVKNKKRHRPSTGVPDSAGRKRPLEQSNSALSESSAATEPSSPQLGSPSSD
;
A
#
# COMPACT_ATOMS: atom_id res chain seq x y z
N ARG A 1 -25.46 19.66 -3.46
CA ARG A 1 -25.04 18.43 -2.74
C ARG A 1 -25.49 17.26 -3.61
N ASN A 2 -24.59 16.39 -4.07
CA ASN A 2 -24.99 15.17 -4.76
C ASN A 2 -25.06 14.08 -3.70
N LEU A 3 -26.27 13.67 -3.33
CA LEU A 3 -26.46 12.58 -2.39
C LEU A 3 -26.10 11.27 -3.11
N VAL A 4 -25.24 10.47 -2.48
CA VAL A 4 -24.79 9.19 -3.02
C VAL A 4 -24.97 8.11 -1.98
N THR A 5 -25.27 6.88 -2.41
CA THR A 5 -25.24 5.69 -1.56
C THR A 5 -23.95 4.95 -1.82
N LEU A 6 -23.00 5.01 -0.89
CA LEU A 6 -21.74 4.26 -0.98
C LEU A 6 -21.99 2.78 -0.69
N ARG A 7 -21.36 1.91 -1.47
CA ARG A 7 -21.42 0.46 -1.32
C ARG A 7 -20.06 -0.15 -1.63
N VAL A 8 -19.79 -1.30 -1.01
CA VAL A 8 -18.66 -2.18 -1.33
C VAL A 8 -19.25 -3.50 -1.79
N ASP A 9 -18.69 -4.10 -2.85
CA ASP A 9 -19.15 -5.41 -3.29
C ASP A 9 -18.78 -6.51 -2.28
N PRO A 10 -19.48 -7.66 -2.25
CA PRO A 10 -19.26 -8.69 -1.23
C PRO A 10 -17.83 -9.27 -1.17
N SER A 11 -17.06 -9.17 -2.26
CA SER A 11 -15.67 -9.65 -2.30
C SER A 11 -14.65 -8.56 -1.92
N GLY A 12 -15.10 -7.33 -1.66
CA GLY A 12 -14.22 -6.23 -1.27
C GLY A 12 -13.32 -5.72 -2.39
N PHE A 13 -13.73 -5.83 -3.65
CA PHE A 13 -12.92 -5.39 -4.79
C PHE A 13 -13.06 -3.90 -5.09
N PHE A 14 -14.27 -3.37 -5.03
CA PHE A 14 -14.61 -2.03 -5.45
C PHE A 14 -15.50 -1.33 -4.43
N LEU A 15 -15.16 -0.06 -4.17
CA LEU A 15 -16.08 0.92 -3.62
C LEU A 15 -16.85 1.53 -4.79
N TYR A 16 -18.17 1.62 -4.71
CA TYR A 16 -18.99 2.13 -5.81
C TYR A 16 -20.20 2.93 -5.31
N TRP A 17 -20.68 3.82 -6.19
CA TRP A 17 -21.86 4.64 -5.94
C TRP A 17 -22.53 5.04 -7.26
N THR A 18 -23.82 5.36 -7.20
CA THR A 18 -24.54 5.93 -8.35
C THR A 18 -24.37 7.45 -8.37
N GLY A 19 -23.75 7.96 -9.42
CA GLY A 19 -23.55 9.39 -9.64
C GLY A 19 -24.81 10.11 -10.14
N PRO A 20 -24.73 11.44 -10.33
CA PRO A 20 -25.88 12.29 -10.67
C PRO A 20 -26.53 11.96 -12.02
N ASN A 21 -25.81 11.32 -12.95
CA ASN A 21 -26.31 10.95 -14.27
C ASN A 21 -26.82 9.49 -14.35
N MET A 22 -27.11 8.87 -13.20
CA MET A 22 -27.41 7.44 -13.05
C MET A 22 -26.27 6.52 -13.56
N GLU A 23 -25.08 7.07 -13.73
CA GLU A 23 -23.87 6.31 -14.07
C GLU A 23 -23.23 5.80 -12.77
N VAL A 24 -22.74 4.56 -12.80
CA VAL A 24 -22.09 3.94 -11.63
C VAL A 24 -20.59 4.25 -11.67
N ASP A 25 -20.15 5.04 -10.71
CA ASP A 25 -18.73 5.29 -10.48
C ASP A 25 -18.17 4.16 -9.61
N THR A 26 -16.95 3.72 -9.94
CA THR A 26 -16.23 2.70 -9.19
C THR A 26 -14.82 3.16 -8.85
N LEU A 27 -14.40 2.88 -7.63
CA LEU A 27 -13.04 3.03 -7.13
C LEU A 27 -12.48 1.65 -6.81
N ASP A 28 -11.31 1.35 -7.36
CA ASP A 28 -10.60 0.11 -7.05
C ASP A 28 -10.03 0.19 -5.62
N ILE A 29 -10.49 -0.70 -4.73
CA ILE A 29 -10.08 -0.71 -3.32
C ILE A 29 -8.57 -0.96 -3.20
N SER A 30 -7.96 -1.74 -4.10
CA SER A 30 -6.51 -1.99 -4.05
C SER A 30 -5.68 -0.77 -4.47
N SER A 31 -6.31 0.33 -4.90
CA SER A 31 -5.63 1.60 -5.20
C SER A 31 -5.78 2.62 -4.08
N ILE A 32 -6.55 2.32 -3.03
CA ILE A 32 -6.70 3.16 -1.85
C ILE A 32 -5.39 3.12 -1.07
N ARG A 33 -4.89 4.31 -0.72
CA ARG A 33 -3.68 4.50 0.08
C ARG A 33 -4.00 4.81 1.53
N ASP A 34 -5.10 5.52 1.76
CA ASP A 34 -5.50 5.96 3.07
C ASP A 34 -7.00 6.25 3.14
N THR A 35 -7.56 6.13 4.33
CA THR A 35 -8.89 6.62 4.68
C THR A 35 -8.79 7.40 5.98
N ARG A 36 -9.38 8.61 5.98
CA ARG A 36 -9.31 9.57 7.09
C ARG A 36 -10.71 9.95 7.52
N THR A 37 -10.88 10.15 8.82
CA THR A 37 -12.15 10.60 9.42
C THR A 37 -11.88 11.59 10.56
N GLY A 38 -12.92 12.27 11.03
CA GLY A 38 -12.79 13.28 12.09
C GLY A 38 -11.86 14.42 11.69
N ARG A 39 -11.04 14.87 12.64
CA ARG A 39 -10.05 15.94 12.46
C ARG A 39 -9.01 15.70 11.34
N TYR A 40 -8.83 14.43 10.94
CA TYR A 40 -7.88 14.06 9.88
C TYR A 40 -8.50 14.05 8.49
N ALA A 41 -9.84 14.07 8.40
CA ALA A 41 -10.52 14.25 7.13
C ALA A 41 -10.22 15.64 6.55
N ARG A 42 -10.18 15.74 5.23
CA ARG A 42 -9.91 17.00 4.54
C ARG A 42 -11.10 17.94 4.71
N LEU A 43 -10.86 19.07 5.37
CA LEU A 43 -11.85 20.11 5.54
C LEU A 43 -12.10 20.89 4.23
N PRO A 44 -13.36 21.25 3.92
CA PRO A 44 -13.67 22.12 2.80
C PRO A 44 -13.13 23.54 3.05
N LYS A 45 -12.40 24.08 2.08
CA LYS A 45 -11.83 25.44 2.14
C LYS A 45 -12.74 26.51 1.54
N ASP A 46 -13.56 26.15 0.55
CA ASP A 46 -14.46 27.09 -0.11
C ASP A 46 -15.59 27.54 0.84
N PRO A 47 -15.81 28.85 1.05
CA PRO A 47 -16.82 29.35 1.97
C PRO A 47 -18.24 28.89 1.65
N LYS A 48 -18.62 28.80 0.37
CA LYS A 48 -19.95 28.35 -0.04
C LYS A 48 -20.13 26.87 0.27
N ILE A 49 -19.11 26.05 0.03
CA ILE A 49 -19.15 24.62 0.40
C ILE A 49 -19.26 24.47 1.93
N ARG A 50 -18.51 25.26 2.71
CA ARG A 50 -18.57 25.24 4.17
C ARG A 50 -19.97 25.56 4.69
N GLU A 51 -20.56 26.65 4.22
CA GLU A 51 -21.94 27.05 4.56
C GLU A 51 -22.94 25.97 4.15
N VAL A 52 -22.83 25.46 2.92
CA VAL A 52 -23.68 24.39 2.41
C VAL A 52 -23.52 23.11 3.20
N LEU A 53 -22.40 22.84 3.86
CA LEU A 53 -22.21 21.65 4.72
C LEU A 53 -22.55 21.93 6.19
N GLY A 54 -22.90 23.17 6.54
CA GLY A 54 -23.28 23.56 7.90
C GLY A 54 -22.12 23.97 8.81
N PHE A 55 -20.90 24.13 8.27
CA PHE A 55 -19.77 24.65 9.05
C PHE A 55 -20.07 26.08 9.51
N GLY A 56 -19.95 26.32 10.82
CA GLY A 56 -20.36 27.59 11.46
C GLY A 56 -21.79 27.58 12.02
N GLY A 57 -22.52 26.48 11.84
CA GLY A 57 -23.79 26.22 12.52
C GLY A 57 -23.62 25.73 13.96
N PRO A 58 -24.72 25.38 14.65
CA PRO A 58 -24.70 25.01 16.08
C PRO A 58 -24.12 23.60 16.35
N ASP A 59 -23.98 22.75 15.32
CA ASP A 59 -23.51 21.38 15.48
C ASP A 59 -21.97 21.31 15.47
N ALA A 60 -21.40 21.10 16.65
CA ALA A 60 -19.96 20.93 16.84
C ALA A 60 -19.41 19.57 16.34
N ARG A 61 -20.28 18.61 15.96
CA ARG A 61 -19.89 17.24 15.57
C ARG A 61 -19.79 17.02 14.07
N LEU A 62 -19.83 18.08 13.26
CA LEU A 62 -19.74 17.97 11.79
C LEU A 62 -18.47 17.27 11.32
N GLU A 63 -17.35 17.43 12.02
CA GLU A 63 -16.09 16.79 11.66
C GLU A 63 -16.14 15.25 11.80
N GLU A 64 -16.88 14.73 12.78
CA GLU A 64 -17.05 13.29 13.01
C GLU A 64 -17.80 12.60 11.87
N LYS A 65 -18.50 13.36 11.04
CA LYS A 65 -19.22 12.88 9.85
C LYS A 65 -18.36 12.91 8.58
N LEU A 66 -17.17 13.48 8.61
CA LEU A 66 -16.32 13.57 7.44
C LEU A 66 -15.53 12.27 7.22
N MET A 67 -15.41 11.90 5.95
CA MET A 67 -14.53 10.84 5.48
C MET A 67 -13.80 11.31 4.22
N THR A 68 -12.47 11.15 4.20
CA THR A 68 -11.64 11.37 3.03
C THR A 68 -10.98 10.06 2.62
N VAL A 69 -11.20 9.64 1.38
CA VAL A 69 -10.54 8.48 0.77
C VAL A 69 -9.44 9.00 -0.15
N VAL A 70 -8.21 8.54 0.10
CA VAL A 70 -7.04 8.86 -0.71
C VAL A 70 -6.69 7.65 -1.55
N SER A 71 -6.56 7.82 -2.86
CA SER A 71 -6.26 6.73 -3.81
C SER A 71 -5.28 7.19 -4.88
N GLY A 72 -4.49 6.29 -5.44
CA GLY A 72 -3.62 6.62 -6.56
C GLY A 72 -2.60 5.52 -6.89
N PRO A 73 -1.97 5.56 -8.07
CA PRO A 73 -0.97 4.57 -8.50
C PRO A 73 0.36 4.68 -7.76
N ASP A 74 0.71 5.85 -7.22
CA ASP A 74 1.95 6.08 -6.48
C ASP A 74 1.78 7.18 -5.39
N PRO A 75 2.75 7.34 -4.46
CA PRO A 75 2.70 8.35 -3.40
C PRO A 75 2.61 9.81 -3.88
N VAL A 76 3.05 10.10 -5.11
CA VAL A 76 3.08 11.46 -5.66
C VAL A 76 1.73 11.80 -6.31
N ASN A 77 1.20 10.88 -7.10
CA ASN A 77 -0.03 11.05 -7.89
C ASN A 77 -1.25 10.53 -7.12
N THR A 78 -1.68 11.29 -6.10
CA THR A 78 -2.85 10.95 -5.28
C THR A 78 -4.09 11.77 -5.65
N VAL A 79 -5.24 11.11 -5.60
CA VAL A 79 -6.58 11.68 -5.77
C VAL A 79 -7.33 11.58 -4.45
N PHE A 80 -8.08 12.63 -4.11
CA PHE A 80 -8.84 12.73 -2.87
C PHE A 80 -10.34 12.75 -3.17
N LEU A 81 -11.06 11.80 -2.61
CA LEU A 81 -12.52 11.75 -2.63
C LEU A 81 -13.04 12.08 -1.23
N ASN A 82 -13.90 13.08 -1.13
CA ASN A 82 -14.41 13.56 0.16
C ASN A 82 -15.90 13.26 0.27
N PHE A 83 -16.27 12.63 1.37
CA PHE A 83 -17.63 12.23 1.69
C PHE A 83 -18.03 12.81 3.05
N MET A 84 -19.31 13.08 3.22
CA MET A 84 -19.90 13.45 4.51
C MET A 84 -21.06 12.52 4.78
N ALA A 85 -20.97 11.79 5.88
CA ALA A 85 -22.01 10.89 6.34
C ALA A 85 -23.29 11.65 6.71
N VAL A 86 -24.43 11.02 6.46
CA VAL A 86 -25.74 11.53 6.89
C VAL A 86 -26.00 11.17 8.35
N GLN A 87 -25.62 9.95 8.75
CA GLN A 87 -25.81 9.42 10.10
C GLN A 87 -24.53 9.57 10.92
N ASP A 88 -24.70 9.86 12.20
CA ASP A 88 -23.61 9.94 13.17
C ASP A 88 -22.84 8.61 13.24
N ASP A 89 -21.55 8.68 13.57
CA ASP A 89 -20.62 7.55 13.71
C ASP A 89 -20.36 6.67 12.47
N THR A 90 -21.17 6.77 11.41
CA THR A 90 -21.01 5.93 10.22
C THR A 90 -19.72 6.21 9.45
N ALA A 91 -19.27 7.46 9.37
CA ALA A 91 -18.02 7.83 8.70
C ALA A 91 -16.80 7.14 9.32
N LYS A 92 -16.79 6.96 10.64
CA LYS A 92 -15.71 6.29 11.36
C LYS A 92 -15.63 4.81 10.99
N VAL A 93 -16.76 4.10 11.09
CA VAL A 93 -16.83 2.67 10.74
C VAL A 93 -16.42 2.45 9.28
N TRP A 94 -16.93 3.29 8.36
CA TRP A 94 -16.56 3.23 6.95
C TRP A 94 -15.06 3.44 6.73
N SER A 95 -14.46 4.44 7.39
CA SER A 95 -13.04 4.72 7.27
C SER A 95 -12.20 3.52 7.73
N GLU A 96 -12.51 2.94 8.89
CA GLU A 96 -11.77 1.82 9.48
C GLU A 96 -11.89 0.53 8.63
N GLU A 97 -13.11 0.15 8.24
CA GLU A 97 -13.33 -1.08 7.46
C GLU A 97 -12.80 -0.98 6.03
N LEU A 98 -12.95 0.18 5.38
CA LEU A 98 -12.40 0.38 4.04
C LEU A 98 -10.87 0.37 4.05
N PHE A 99 -10.23 0.86 5.12
CA PHE A 99 -8.78 0.76 5.28
C PHE A 99 -8.32 -0.70 5.41
N LYS A 100 -9.02 -1.51 6.22
CA LYS A 100 -8.70 -2.93 6.39
C LYS A 100 -8.78 -3.69 5.07
N LEU A 101 -9.80 -3.41 4.25
CA LEU A 101 -9.92 -4.00 2.92
C LEU A 101 -8.77 -3.58 1.99
N ALA A 102 -8.44 -2.29 1.97
CA ALA A 102 -7.37 -1.76 1.13
C ALA A 102 -5.98 -2.30 1.48
N MET A 103 -5.72 -2.56 2.76
CA MET A 103 -4.42 -3.03 3.27
C MET A 103 -4.39 -4.56 3.51
N ASN A 104 -5.39 -5.30 3.05
CA ASN A 104 -5.45 -6.74 3.29
C ASN A 104 -4.42 -7.50 2.43
N ILE A 105 -3.50 -8.22 3.09
CA ILE A 105 -2.40 -8.95 2.45
C ILE A 105 -2.90 -10.02 1.48
N LEU A 106 -3.95 -10.76 1.85
CA LEU A 106 -4.53 -11.81 1.00
C LEU A 106 -5.22 -11.23 -0.24
N ALA A 107 -5.87 -10.07 -0.12
CA ALA A 107 -6.48 -9.39 -1.25
C ALA A 107 -5.45 -8.88 -2.26
N GLN A 108 -4.32 -8.36 -1.79
CA GLN A 108 -3.23 -7.91 -2.66
C GLN A 108 -2.50 -9.08 -3.35
N ASN A 109 -2.35 -10.21 -2.66
CA ASN A 109 -1.67 -11.41 -3.15
C ASN A 109 -2.65 -12.51 -3.58
N ALA A 110 -3.86 -12.11 -4.02
CA ALA A 110 -4.93 -13.05 -4.34
C ALA A 110 -4.59 -13.94 -5.54
N SER A 111 -5.33 -15.04 -5.67
CA SER A 111 -5.19 -15.98 -6.78
C SER A 111 -5.51 -15.33 -8.14
N ARG A 112 -4.97 -15.90 -9.22
CA ARG A 112 -5.31 -15.47 -10.59
C ARG A 112 -6.82 -15.55 -10.83
N ASN A 113 -7.48 -16.58 -10.34
CA ASN A 113 -8.93 -16.74 -10.46
C ASN A 113 -9.69 -15.60 -9.77
N THR A 114 -9.22 -15.17 -8.59
CA THR A 114 -9.81 -14.04 -7.86
C THR A 114 -9.65 -12.73 -8.63
N PHE A 115 -8.50 -12.49 -9.27
CA PHE A 115 -8.32 -11.33 -10.15
C PHE A 115 -9.22 -11.36 -11.40
N LEU A 116 -9.52 -12.54 -11.96
CA LEU A 116 -10.52 -12.66 -13.03
C LEU A 116 -11.93 -12.35 -12.53
N ARG A 117 -12.30 -12.83 -11.33
CA ARG A 117 -13.56 -12.46 -10.66
C ARG A 117 -13.66 -10.95 -10.38
N LYS A 118 -12.55 -10.29 -10.06
CA LYS A 118 -12.49 -8.82 -9.95
C LYS A 118 -12.81 -8.15 -11.29
N ALA A 119 -12.25 -8.62 -12.40
CA ALA A 119 -12.57 -8.09 -13.73
C ALA A 119 -14.05 -8.28 -14.10
N TYR A 120 -14.61 -9.45 -13.81
CA TYR A 120 -16.05 -9.74 -13.95
C TYR A 120 -16.92 -8.77 -13.13
N THR A 121 -16.59 -8.59 -11.85
CA THR A 121 -17.33 -7.72 -10.93
C THR A 121 -17.34 -6.28 -11.43
N LYS A 122 -16.22 -5.80 -11.97
CA LYS A 122 -16.13 -4.46 -12.58
C LYS A 122 -17.13 -4.28 -13.73
N LEU A 123 -17.22 -5.26 -14.64
CA LEU A 123 -18.18 -5.22 -15.75
C LEU A 123 -19.63 -5.21 -15.25
N LYS A 124 -19.93 -5.96 -14.19
CA LYS A 124 -21.28 -6.00 -13.59
C LYS A 124 -21.67 -4.74 -12.85
N LEU A 125 -20.72 -4.02 -12.26
CA LEU A 125 -20.99 -2.77 -11.55
C LEU A 125 -21.16 -1.59 -12.52
N GLN A 126 -20.36 -1.54 -13.59
CA GLN A 126 -20.36 -0.43 -14.56
C GLN A 126 -21.48 -0.55 -15.61
N VAL A 127 -22.73 -0.51 -15.13
CA VAL A 127 -23.94 -0.53 -15.95
C VAL A 127 -24.29 0.85 -16.50
N ASN A 128 -25.06 0.88 -17.59
CA ASN A 128 -25.67 2.11 -18.11
C ASN A 128 -26.90 2.53 -17.29
N GLN A 129 -27.57 3.60 -17.71
CA GLN A 129 -28.79 4.13 -17.08
C GLN A 129 -29.94 3.11 -17.04
N ASP A 130 -29.98 2.16 -17.98
CA ASP A 130 -30.97 1.08 -18.02
C ASP A 130 -30.59 -0.13 -17.15
N GLY A 131 -29.50 -0.04 -16.38
CA GLY A 131 -29.01 -1.12 -15.54
C GLY A 131 -28.42 -2.31 -16.31
N ARG A 132 -27.99 -2.10 -17.57
CA ARG A 132 -27.42 -3.13 -18.44
C ARG A 132 -25.91 -2.94 -18.63
N ILE A 133 -25.20 -4.04 -18.89
CA ILE A 133 -23.75 -4.06 -19.12
C ILE A 133 -23.49 -3.63 -20.57
N PRO A 134 -22.86 -2.47 -20.83
CA PRO A 134 -22.61 -2.02 -22.20
C PRO A 134 -21.53 -2.87 -22.88
N VAL A 135 -21.76 -3.36 -24.09
CA VAL A 135 -20.77 -4.17 -24.84
C VAL A 135 -19.47 -3.39 -25.08
N LYS A 136 -19.59 -2.07 -25.30
CA LYS A 136 -18.42 -1.17 -25.41
C LYS A 136 -17.47 -1.24 -24.21
N ASN A 137 -17.95 -1.57 -23.01
CA ASN A 137 -17.11 -1.69 -21.81
C ASN A 137 -16.28 -2.98 -21.85
N ILE A 138 -16.86 -4.10 -22.33
CA ILE A 138 -16.14 -5.37 -22.54
C ILE A 138 -15.06 -5.18 -23.61
N LEU A 139 -15.39 -4.55 -24.74
CA LEU A 139 -14.45 -4.24 -25.82
C LEU A 139 -13.31 -3.32 -25.37
N LYS A 140 -13.58 -2.39 -24.44
CA LYS A 140 -12.57 -1.50 -23.87
C LYS A 140 -11.65 -2.23 -22.89
N MET A 141 -12.19 -3.17 -22.11
CA MET A 141 -11.41 -3.99 -21.18
C MET A 141 -10.44 -4.91 -21.91
N PHE A 142 -10.87 -5.50 -23.04
CA PHE A 142 -10.06 -6.39 -23.88
C PHE A 142 -9.69 -5.72 -25.22
N SER A 143 -9.14 -4.50 -25.16
CA SER A 143 -8.91 -3.67 -26.34
C SER A 143 -7.86 -4.20 -27.33
N ALA A 144 -7.13 -5.26 -26.96
CA ALA A 144 -6.08 -5.86 -27.78
C ALA A 144 -6.61 -6.46 -29.09
N ASP A 145 -7.79 -7.10 -29.07
CA ASP A 145 -8.39 -7.73 -30.25
C ASP A 145 -9.92 -7.68 -30.19
N LYS A 146 -10.49 -6.55 -30.63
CA LYS A 146 -11.95 -6.30 -30.55
C LYS A 146 -12.77 -7.28 -31.38
N LYS A 147 -12.28 -7.70 -32.56
CA LYS A 147 -13.00 -8.64 -33.43
C LYS A 147 -13.14 -10.01 -32.76
N ARG A 148 -12.07 -10.49 -32.13
CA ARG A 148 -12.12 -11.75 -31.40
C ARG A 148 -13.05 -11.69 -30.19
N VAL A 149 -13.12 -10.55 -29.52
CA VAL A 149 -14.09 -10.33 -28.42
C VAL A 149 -15.52 -10.44 -28.92
N GLU A 150 -15.85 -9.84 -30.08
CA GLU A 150 -17.19 -9.95 -30.69
C GLU A 150 -17.54 -11.41 -31.01
N THR A 151 -16.65 -12.15 -31.68
CA THR A 151 -16.84 -13.58 -31.98
C THR A 151 -16.98 -14.44 -30.72
N ALA A 152 -16.24 -14.13 -29.66
CA ALA A 152 -16.33 -14.86 -28.39
C ALA A 152 -17.65 -14.60 -27.66
N LEU A 153 -18.17 -13.37 -27.69
CA LEU A 153 -19.49 -13.01 -27.15
C LEU A 153 -20.60 -13.70 -27.94
N GLU A 154 -20.55 -13.62 -29.28
CA GLU A 154 -21.49 -14.29 -30.18
C GLU A 154 -21.53 -15.80 -29.91
N SER A 155 -20.36 -16.42 -29.76
CA SER A 155 -20.25 -17.84 -29.44
C SER A 155 -20.84 -18.21 -28.07
N CYS A 156 -21.03 -17.26 -27.17
CA CYS A 156 -21.71 -17.46 -25.88
C CYS A 156 -23.20 -17.13 -25.95
N GLY A 157 -23.73 -16.76 -27.12
CA GLY A 157 -25.12 -16.34 -27.30
C GLY A 157 -25.42 -14.97 -26.68
N LEU A 158 -24.41 -14.11 -26.53
CA LEU A 158 -24.54 -12.77 -25.97
C LEU A 158 -24.55 -11.71 -27.06
N ASN A 159 -25.19 -10.58 -26.76
CA ASN A 159 -25.09 -9.38 -27.58
C ASN A 159 -23.62 -8.95 -27.72
N PHE A 160 -23.22 -8.61 -28.95
CA PHE A 160 -21.83 -8.36 -29.30
C PHE A 160 -21.62 -7.06 -30.09
N ASN A 161 -22.69 -6.40 -30.53
CA ASN A 161 -22.54 -5.12 -31.21
C ASN A 161 -22.17 -4.02 -30.21
N ARG A 162 -21.27 -3.11 -30.60
CA ARG A 162 -20.76 -2.03 -29.74
C ARG A 162 -21.86 -1.14 -29.14
N SER A 163 -22.97 -0.94 -29.84
CA SER A 163 -24.10 -0.13 -29.38
C SER A 163 -25.08 -0.88 -28.47
N GLU A 164 -24.93 -2.20 -28.35
CA GLU A 164 -25.82 -3.04 -27.54
C GLU A 164 -25.37 -3.13 -26.08
N SER A 165 -26.23 -3.72 -25.27
CA SER A 165 -25.98 -4.02 -23.87
C SER A 165 -26.51 -5.40 -23.50
N ILE A 166 -25.92 -6.01 -22.48
CA ILE A 166 -26.24 -7.35 -21.97
C ILE A 166 -26.94 -7.19 -20.61
N ARG A 167 -27.97 -7.99 -20.34
CA ARG A 167 -28.64 -7.94 -19.04
C ARG A 167 -27.77 -8.63 -17.96
N PRO A 168 -27.65 -8.08 -16.73
CA PRO A 168 -26.75 -8.63 -15.72
C PRO A 168 -27.05 -10.07 -15.27
N ASP A 169 -28.29 -10.53 -15.40
CA ASP A 169 -28.78 -11.88 -15.14
C ASP A 169 -28.30 -12.90 -16.19
N GLU A 170 -28.17 -12.46 -17.45
CA GLU A 170 -27.61 -13.26 -18.55
C GLU A 170 -26.07 -13.32 -18.52
N PHE A 171 -25.42 -12.53 -17.66
CA PHE A 171 -23.97 -12.47 -17.55
C PHE A 171 -23.49 -13.06 -16.21
N SER A 172 -23.69 -14.37 -16.04
CA SER A 172 -23.20 -15.12 -14.88
C SER A 172 -21.67 -15.29 -14.91
N LEU A 173 -21.08 -15.68 -13.78
CA LEU A 173 -19.65 -15.97 -13.71
C LEU A 173 -19.25 -17.12 -14.65
N GLU A 174 -20.09 -18.16 -14.74
CA GLU A 174 -19.87 -19.28 -15.66
C GLU A 174 -19.86 -18.84 -17.13
N ILE A 175 -20.75 -17.92 -17.51
CA ILE A 175 -20.79 -17.38 -18.87
C ILE A 175 -19.54 -16.53 -19.14
N PHE A 176 -19.08 -15.77 -18.16
CA PHE A 176 -17.83 -15.01 -18.26
C PHE A 176 -16.60 -15.93 -18.41
N GLU A 177 -16.53 -17.02 -17.66
CA GLU A 177 -15.47 -18.03 -17.78
C GLU A 177 -15.47 -18.68 -19.17
N ARG A 178 -16.64 -19.10 -19.67
CA ARG A 178 -16.79 -19.63 -21.03
C ARG A 178 -16.38 -18.62 -22.08
N PHE A 179 -16.75 -17.35 -21.91
CA PHE A 179 -16.33 -16.25 -22.78
C PHE A 179 -14.80 -16.13 -22.83
N LEU A 180 -14.12 -16.14 -21.67
CA LEU A 180 -12.67 -16.08 -21.61
C LEU A 180 -11.99 -17.29 -22.25
N ASN A 181 -12.52 -18.50 -22.03
CA ASN A 181 -11.98 -19.72 -22.63
C ASN A 181 -12.08 -19.70 -24.17
N LYS A 182 -13.14 -19.11 -24.73
CA LYS A 182 -13.29 -18.93 -26.19
C LYS A 182 -12.44 -17.79 -26.74
N LEU A 183 -12.26 -16.72 -25.97
CA LEU A 183 -11.47 -15.55 -26.35
C LEU A 183 -9.96 -15.85 -26.34
N CYS A 184 -9.49 -16.56 -25.31
CA CYS A 184 -8.07 -16.77 -25.02
C CYS A 184 -7.73 -18.27 -25.09
N LEU A 185 -7.31 -18.71 -26.27
CA LEU A 185 -6.81 -20.08 -26.46
C LEU A 185 -5.50 -20.28 -25.68
N ARG A 186 -5.34 -21.45 -25.06
CA ARG A 186 -4.24 -21.78 -24.14
C ARG A 186 -3.43 -23.02 -24.56
N PRO A 187 -2.73 -22.97 -25.71
CA PRO A 187 -1.90 -24.09 -26.20
C PRO A 187 -0.74 -24.44 -25.25
N ASP A 188 -0.35 -23.50 -24.39
CA ASP A 188 0.61 -23.69 -23.31
C ASP A 188 0.10 -24.67 -22.24
N ILE A 189 -1.18 -24.60 -21.87
CA ILE A 189 -1.79 -25.56 -20.93
C ILE A 189 -1.92 -26.94 -21.56
N ASP A 190 -2.28 -27.02 -22.85
CA ASP A 190 -2.30 -28.28 -23.59
C ASP A 190 -0.95 -28.99 -23.54
N LYS A 191 0.14 -28.23 -23.75
CA LYS A 191 1.51 -28.76 -23.68
C LYS A 191 1.85 -29.30 -22.29
N ILE A 192 1.47 -28.59 -21.22
CA ILE A 192 1.71 -29.03 -19.84
C ILE A 192 0.96 -30.34 -19.57
N LEU A 193 -0.31 -30.45 -19.97
CA LEU A 193 -1.11 -31.67 -19.81
C LEU A 193 -0.47 -32.88 -20.50
N LEU A 194 0.07 -32.69 -21.69
CA LEU A 194 0.79 -33.74 -22.42
C LEU A 194 2.06 -34.17 -21.67
N GLU A 195 2.82 -33.22 -21.12
CA GLU A 195 4.06 -33.48 -20.38
C GLU A 195 3.81 -34.28 -19.09
N ILE A 196 2.75 -33.96 -18.35
CA ILE A 196 2.41 -34.62 -17.08
C ILE A 196 1.70 -35.97 -17.25
N GLY A 197 1.69 -36.50 -18.49
CA GLY A 197 1.33 -37.88 -18.76
C GLY A 197 -0.14 -38.11 -19.15
N ALA A 198 -0.90 -37.07 -19.51
CA ALA A 198 -2.25 -37.26 -20.04
C ALA A 198 -2.27 -38.13 -21.32
N LYS A 199 -1.15 -38.21 -22.07
CA LYS A 199 -0.92 -39.12 -23.22
C LYS A 199 -2.09 -39.15 -24.23
N GLY A 200 -2.70 -38.00 -24.51
CA GLY A 200 -3.84 -37.87 -25.43
C GLY A 200 -5.22 -38.12 -24.82
N LYS A 201 -5.31 -38.37 -23.51
CA LYS A 201 -6.59 -38.37 -22.77
C LYS A 201 -7.02 -36.92 -22.49
N PRO A 202 -8.33 -36.62 -22.50
CA PRO A 202 -8.84 -35.28 -22.22
C PRO A 202 -8.91 -34.94 -20.71
N TYR A 203 -8.24 -35.73 -19.85
CA TYR A 203 -8.29 -35.62 -18.39
C TYR A 203 -6.99 -36.12 -17.74
N LEU A 204 -6.79 -35.70 -16.49
CA LEU A 204 -5.81 -36.23 -15.54
C LEU A 204 -6.49 -37.15 -14.53
N THR A 205 -5.82 -38.22 -14.12
CA THR A 205 -6.24 -39.00 -12.95
C THR A 205 -5.81 -38.32 -11.65
N LEU A 206 -6.45 -38.68 -10.54
CA LEU A 206 -6.05 -38.24 -9.20
C LEU A 206 -4.57 -38.48 -8.92
N GLU A 207 -4.04 -39.66 -9.29
CA GLU A 207 -2.62 -40.01 -9.11
C GLU A 207 -1.71 -39.09 -9.93
N GLN A 208 -2.03 -38.84 -11.20
CA GLN A 208 -1.25 -37.95 -12.06
C GLN A 208 -1.23 -36.51 -11.54
N LEU A 209 -2.37 -36.01 -11.04
CA LEU A 209 -2.45 -34.69 -10.41
C LEU A 209 -1.62 -34.64 -9.13
N MET A 210 -1.72 -35.65 -8.27
CA MET A 210 -0.97 -35.74 -7.01
C MET A 210 0.54 -35.78 -7.27
N ASP A 211 1.00 -36.60 -8.21
CA ASP A 211 2.40 -36.71 -8.58
C ASP A 211 2.93 -35.40 -9.18
N PHE A 212 2.15 -34.76 -10.04
CA PHE A 212 2.47 -33.43 -10.57
C PHE A 212 2.70 -32.42 -9.43
N ILE A 213 1.79 -32.37 -8.45
CA ILE A 213 1.92 -31.44 -7.33
C ILE A 213 3.17 -31.75 -6.49
N ASN A 214 3.36 -33.01 -6.13
CA ASN A 214 4.45 -33.44 -5.25
C ASN A 214 5.83 -33.36 -5.90
N GLN A 215 5.92 -33.48 -7.23
CA GLN A 215 7.21 -33.56 -7.94
C GLN A 215 7.55 -32.29 -8.73
N LYS A 216 6.56 -31.56 -9.25
CA LYS A 216 6.78 -30.38 -10.11
C LYS A 216 6.44 -29.07 -9.43
N GLN A 217 5.35 -29.03 -8.65
CA GLN A 217 4.90 -27.80 -7.99
C GLN A 217 5.58 -27.57 -6.63
N ARG A 218 6.11 -28.63 -6.02
CA ARG A 218 6.79 -28.57 -4.72
C ARG A 218 8.18 -27.94 -4.83
N ASP A 219 8.51 -27.04 -3.90
CA ASP A 219 9.89 -26.60 -3.70
C ASP A 219 10.74 -27.74 -3.09
N PRO A 220 11.76 -28.25 -3.81
CA PRO A 220 12.55 -29.39 -3.36
C PRO A 220 13.45 -29.10 -2.16
N ARG A 221 13.61 -27.82 -1.77
CA ARG A 221 14.40 -27.42 -0.60
C ARG A 221 13.64 -27.62 0.72
N LEU A 222 12.32 -27.77 0.67
CA LEU A 222 11.48 -27.83 1.86
C LEU A 222 11.54 -29.22 2.51
N ASN A 223 11.69 -29.22 3.84
CA ASN A 223 11.70 -30.44 4.63
C ASN A 223 10.35 -31.18 4.54
N GLU A 224 10.39 -32.49 4.27
CA GLU A 224 9.19 -33.31 4.06
C GLU A 224 8.37 -33.57 5.34
N VAL A 225 8.97 -33.44 6.52
CA VAL A 225 8.25 -33.60 7.79
C VAL A 225 7.47 -32.31 8.11
N LEU A 226 8.11 -31.15 7.93
CA LEU A 226 7.47 -29.85 8.16
C LEU A 226 6.45 -29.51 7.07
N TYR A 227 6.75 -29.85 5.82
CA TYR A 227 5.90 -29.61 4.66
C TYR A 227 5.60 -30.95 3.98
N PRO A 228 4.65 -31.75 4.50
CA PRO A 228 4.36 -33.07 3.97
C PRO A 228 3.84 -33.01 2.53
N PRO A 229 4.14 -34.03 1.71
CA PRO A 229 3.57 -34.14 0.37
C PRO A 229 2.05 -34.28 0.43
N LEU A 230 1.38 -33.86 -0.64
CA LEU A 230 -0.06 -33.98 -0.83
C LEU A 230 -0.48 -35.45 -0.81
N ARG A 231 -1.49 -35.76 0.00
CA ARG A 231 -2.07 -37.11 0.11
C ARG A 231 -3.23 -37.32 -0.89
N PRO A 232 -3.55 -38.58 -1.24
CA PRO A 232 -4.64 -38.88 -2.18
C PRO A 232 -6.00 -38.28 -1.77
N SER A 233 -6.34 -38.32 -0.48
CA SER A 233 -7.59 -37.74 0.02
C SER A 233 -7.65 -36.22 -0.15
N GLN A 234 -6.51 -35.52 -0.09
CA GLN A 234 -6.43 -34.09 -0.30
C GLN A 234 -6.47 -33.75 -1.81
N ALA A 235 -5.84 -34.55 -2.66
CA ALA A 235 -5.93 -34.40 -4.10
C ALA A 235 -7.39 -34.53 -4.59
N ARG A 236 -8.19 -35.42 -3.99
CA ARG A 236 -9.63 -35.52 -4.25
C ARG A 236 -10.37 -34.22 -3.97
N LEU A 237 -10.10 -33.57 -2.82
CA LEU A 237 -10.71 -32.28 -2.47
C LEU A 237 -10.39 -31.17 -3.49
N LEU A 238 -9.19 -31.19 -4.09
CA LEU A 238 -8.84 -30.26 -5.16
C LEU A 238 -9.67 -30.50 -6.43
N ILE A 239 -9.90 -31.77 -6.79
CA ILE A 239 -10.78 -32.12 -7.92
C ILE A 239 -12.19 -31.64 -7.63
N GLU A 240 -12.73 -31.92 -6.44
CA GLU A 240 -14.08 -31.47 -6.03
C GLU A 240 -14.23 -29.94 -6.06
N LYS A 241 -13.17 -29.20 -5.70
CA LYS A 241 -13.17 -27.72 -5.71
C LYS A 241 -13.11 -27.13 -7.11
N TYR A 242 -12.35 -27.76 -8.03
CA TYR A 242 -11.99 -27.14 -9.31
C TYR A 242 -12.67 -27.74 -10.54
N GLU A 243 -13.12 -28.99 -10.50
CA GLU A 243 -13.71 -29.66 -11.66
C GLU A 243 -15.17 -29.24 -11.87
N PRO A 244 -15.52 -28.59 -13.00
CA PRO A 244 -16.91 -28.21 -13.27
C PRO A 244 -17.80 -29.38 -13.73
N ASN A 245 -17.23 -30.43 -14.32
CA ASN A 245 -18.02 -31.53 -14.88
C ASN A 245 -18.15 -32.68 -13.88
N GLN A 246 -19.39 -32.87 -13.41
CA GLN A 246 -19.74 -33.91 -12.44
C GLN A 246 -19.33 -35.32 -12.87
N GLN A 247 -19.36 -35.63 -14.18
CA GLN A 247 -18.98 -36.95 -14.70
C GLN A 247 -17.48 -37.25 -14.54
N PHE A 248 -16.63 -36.23 -14.63
CA PHE A 248 -15.20 -36.37 -14.34
C PHE A 248 -14.95 -36.44 -12.84
N LEU A 249 -15.64 -35.60 -12.05
CA LEU A 249 -15.56 -35.58 -10.60
C LEU A 249 -15.94 -36.95 -9.98
N GLU A 250 -17.04 -37.56 -10.41
CA GLU A 250 -17.48 -38.89 -9.94
C GLU A 250 -16.44 -40.01 -10.18
N ARG A 251 -15.52 -39.79 -11.11
CA ARG A 251 -14.48 -40.75 -11.51
C ARG A 251 -13.09 -40.38 -11.00
N ASP A 252 -12.98 -39.39 -10.11
CA ASP A 252 -11.71 -38.85 -9.61
C ASP A 252 -10.77 -38.38 -10.73
N GLN A 253 -11.36 -37.71 -11.73
CA GLN A 253 -10.68 -37.17 -12.89
C GLN A 253 -10.81 -35.65 -12.94
N MET A 254 -9.77 -34.99 -13.43
CA MET A 254 -9.75 -33.54 -13.66
C MET A 254 -9.61 -33.27 -15.16
N SER A 255 -10.55 -32.50 -15.71
CA SER A 255 -10.53 -32.02 -17.08
C SER A 255 -9.48 -30.93 -17.29
N MET A 256 -9.21 -30.57 -18.55
CA MET A 256 -8.38 -29.42 -18.87
C MET A 256 -8.92 -28.10 -18.28
N GLU A 257 -10.24 -27.93 -18.24
CA GLU A 257 -10.86 -26.74 -17.64
C GLU A 257 -10.63 -26.71 -16.13
N GLY A 258 -10.86 -27.85 -15.44
CA GLY A 258 -10.56 -27.98 -14.02
C GLY A 258 -9.09 -27.74 -13.70
N PHE A 259 -8.18 -28.27 -14.51
CA PHE A 259 -6.74 -28.06 -14.34
C PHE A 259 -6.33 -26.60 -14.56
N SER A 260 -6.94 -25.92 -15.54
CA SER A 260 -6.71 -24.49 -15.77
C SER A 260 -7.16 -23.65 -14.56
N ARG A 261 -8.27 -24.02 -13.92
CA ARG A 261 -8.74 -23.38 -12.68
C ARG A 261 -7.78 -23.66 -11.52
N TYR A 262 -7.27 -24.89 -11.39
CA TYR A 262 -6.25 -25.23 -10.38
C TYR A 262 -4.97 -24.41 -10.55
N LEU A 263 -4.43 -24.29 -11.77
CA LEU A 263 -3.20 -23.55 -12.03
C LEU A 263 -3.28 -22.08 -11.58
N GLY A 264 -4.45 -21.46 -11.71
CA GLY A 264 -4.73 -20.10 -11.25
C GLY A 264 -5.40 -20.01 -9.87
N GLY A 265 -5.51 -21.14 -9.17
CA GLY A 265 -6.20 -21.30 -7.90
C GLY A 265 -5.44 -20.72 -6.71
N GLU A 266 -6.05 -20.82 -5.53
CA GLU A 266 -5.50 -20.29 -4.28
C GLU A 266 -4.35 -21.18 -3.75
N GLU A 267 -4.38 -22.48 -4.01
CA GLU A 267 -3.35 -23.44 -3.56
C GLU A 267 -2.09 -23.44 -4.43
N ASN A 268 -2.13 -22.84 -5.62
CA ASN A 268 -1.02 -22.83 -6.59
C ASN A 268 -0.43 -21.42 -6.78
N GLY A 269 -0.40 -20.63 -5.70
CA GLY A 269 0.26 -19.33 -5.66
C GLY A 269 1.77 -19.43 -5.84
N ILE A 270 2.39 -18.38 -6.39
CA ILE A 270 3.84 -18.35 -6.62
C ILE A 270 4.65 -18.19 -5.32
N LEU A 271 4.07 -17.55 -4.30
CA LEU A 271 4.68 -17.37 -2.99
C LEU A 271 3.87 -18.14 -1.93
N PRO A 272 4.53 -18.74 -0.95
CA PRO A 272 3.87 -19.28 0.23
C PRO A 272 3.37 -18.13 1.13
N LEU A 273 2.31 -18.38 1.90
CA LEU A 273 1.70 -17.35 2.74
C LEU A 273 2.63 -16.89 3.87
N GLU A 274 3.47 -17.80 4.37
CA GLU A 274 4.45 -17.57 5.43
C GLU A 274 5.48 -16.49 5.07
N ALA A 275 5.76 -16.32 3.77
CA ALA A 275 6.67 -15.28 3.28
C ALA A 275 6.02 -13.88 3.27
N LEU A 276 4.69 -13.81 3.27
CA LEU A 276 3.92 -12.57 3.26
C LEU A 276 3.47 -12.18 4.68
N ASP A 277 3.29 -13.18 5.55
CA ASP A 277 2.93 -12.98 6.94
C ASP A 277 4.08 -12.39 7.75
N LEU A 278 3.76 -11.77 8.89
CA LEU A 278 4.73 -11.28 9.85
C LEU A 278 5.29 -12.44 10.70
N SER A 279 6.07 -13.29 10.05
CA SER A 279 6.58 -14.56 10.61
C SER A 279 8.04 -14.52 11.07
N ALA A 280 8.75 -13.43 10.77
CA ALA A 280 10.14 -13.24 11.18
C ALA A 280 10.28 -13.03 12.70
N ASP A 281 11.42 -13.42 13.27
CA ASP A 281 11.75 -13.09 14.66
C ASP A 281 12.01 -11.59 14.79
N MET A 282 11.19 -10.90 15.59
CA MET A 282 11.25 -9.46 15.83
C MET A 282 11.89 -9.11 17.19
N THR A 283 12.54 -10.08 17.83
CA THR A 283 13.17 -9.97 19.15
C THR A 283 14.69 -9.78 19.13
N GLN A 284 15.34 -9.90 17.96
CA GLN A 284 16.76 -9.56 17.79
C GLN A 284 17.01 -8.05 17.97
N PRO A 285 18.25 -7.60 18.27
CA PRO A 285 18.60 -6.18 18.34
C PRO A 285 18.32 -5.43 17.04
N LEU A 286 17.96 -4.15 17.13
CA LEU A 286 17.59 -3.32 15.96
C LEU A 286 18.62 -3.32 14.82
N SER A 287 19.91 -3.48 15.14
CA SER A 287 21.00 -3.55 14.15
C SER A 287 21.00 -4.82 13.28
N ALA A 288 20.19 -5.83 13.61
CA ALA A 288 20.10 -7.07 12.85
C ALA A 288 19.11 -7.01 11.66
N TYR A 289 18.38 -5.90 11.50
CA TYR A 289 17.31 -5.78 10.51
C TYR A 289 17.64 -4.76 9.43
N PHE A 290 17.18 -5.05 8.22
CA PHE A 290 17.03 -4.02 7.20
C PHE A 290 15.78 -3.19 7.51
N ILE A 291 15.95 -1.86 7.54
CA ILE A 291 14.88 -0.92 7.88
C ILE A 291 14.56 -0.10 6.63
N ASN A 292 13.30 -0.17 6.17
CA ASN A 292 12.81 0.65 5.07
C ASN A 292 12.93 2.14 5.43
N SER A 293 13.71 2.89 4.63
CA SER A 293 14.17 4.23 4.98
C SER A 293 14.03 5.19 3.79
N SER A 294 13.58 6.42 4.07
CA SER A 294 13.38 7.48 3.09
C SER A 294 14.39 8.61 3.31
N HIS A 295 14.91 9.11 2.20
CA HIS A 295 15.78 10.29 2.12
C HIS A 295 14.99 11.50 1.59
N ASN A 296 15.21 12.69 2.15
CA ASN A 296 14.51 13.93 1.83
C ASN A 296 12.99 13.74 1.67
N THR A 297 12.36 13.10 2.67
CA THR A 297 10.97 12.61 2.63
C THR A 297 9.96 13.68 2.25
N TYR A 298 10.25 14.95 2.54
CA TYR A 298 9.38 16.07 2.23
C TYR A 298 9.27 16.38 0.74
N LEU A 299 10.24 16.03 -0.11
CA LEU A 299 10.26 16.37 -1.54
C LEU A 299 9.36 15.45 -2.36
N THR A 300 8.58 16.04 -3.27
CA THR A 300 7.69 15.28 -4.18
C THR A 300 8.17 15.25 -5.63
N ALA A 301 9.29 15.92 -5.94
CA ALA A 301 9.83 16.06 -7.28
C ALA A 301 11.37 16.21 -7.24
N GLY A 302 11.95 17.07 -8.08
CA GLY A 302 13.40 17.26 -8.16
C GLY A 302 14.01 17.94 -6.92
N GLN A 303 15.31 17.71 -6.69
CA GLN A 303 16.04 18.21 -5.52
C GLN A 303 16.25 19.73 -5.48
N LEU A 304 16.23 20.41 -6.64
CA LEU A 304 16.57 21.84 -6.73
C LEU A 304 15.38 22.78 -6.80
N ALA A 305 14.27 22.33 -7.41
CA ALA A 305 13.08 23.15 -7.68
C ALA A 305 11.77 22.34 -7.49
N GLY A 306 11.83 21.30 -6.65
CA GLY A 306 10.68 20.45 -6.33
C GLY A 306 9.77 21.07 -5.26
N THR A 307 8.54 20.59 -5.20
CA THR A 307 7.60 20.94 -4.13
C THR A 307 7.86 20.08 -2.89
N SER A 308 7.80 20.69 -1.72
CA SER A 308 7.79 20.02 -0.42
C SER A 308 6.35 19.80 0.05
N SER A 309 6.05 18.65 0.66
CA SER A 309 4.68 18.28 1.03
C SER A 309 4.59 17.55 2.36
N VAL A 310 3.65 17.99 3.21
CA VAL A 310 3.23 17.28 4.42
C VAL A 310 2.60 15.94 4.08
N GLU A 311 1.87 15.85 2.96
CA GLU A 311 1.20 14.62 2.53
C GLU A 311 2.19 13.50 2.21
N MET A 312 3.42 13.84 1.78
CA MET A 312 4.41 12.83 1.43
C MET A 312 4.83 11.99 2.65
N TYR A 313 4.93 12.60 3.84
CA TYR A 313 5.19 11.85 5.08
C TYR A 313 4.10 10.83 5.39
N ARG A 314 2.82 11.19 5.20
CA ARG A 314 1.70 10.25 5.35
C ARG A 314 1.86 9.08 4.39
N GLN A 315 2.07 9.38 3.11
CA GLN A 315 2.16 8.37 2.07
C GLN A 315 3.35 7.42 2.28
N VAL A 316 4.51 7.94 2.67
CA VAL A 316 5.72 7.16 2.91
C VAL A 316 5.57 6.25 4.14
N LEU A 317 4.96 6.73 5.23
CA LEU A 317 4.69 5.90 6.40
C LEU A 317 3.65 4.81 6.11
N LEU A 318 2.58 5.14 5.37
CA LEU A 318 1.59 4.17 4.90
C LEU A 318 2.21 3.11 3.99
N TRP A 319 3.22 3.48 3.19
CA TRP A 319 4.00 2.53 2.38
C TRP A 319 4.85 1.55 3.20
N GLY A 320 4.89 1.69 4.54
CA GLY A 320 5.64 0.83 5.44
C GLY A 320 7.07 1.33 5.72
N CYS A 321 7.43 2.53 5.27
CA CYS A 321 8.72 3.14 5.62
C CYS A 321 8.79 3.42 7.13
N ARG A 322 9.94 3.15 7.76
CA ARG A 322 10.17 3.25 9.21
C ARG A 322 11.25 4.27 9.59
N CYS A 323 11.93 4.88 8.62
CA CYS A 323 12.85 5.99 8.87
C CYS A 323 12.56 7.13 7.89
N VAL A 324 12.21 8.31 8.41
CA VAL A 324 11.89 9.49 7.61
C VAL A 324 12.81 10.66 7.98
N GLU A 325 13.11 11.49 7.00
CA GLU A 325 14.06 12.60 7.13
C GLU A 325 13.36 13.94 7.21
N LEU A 326 13.84 14.81 8.11
CA LEU A 326 13.30 16.14 8.39
C LEU A 326 14.43 17.17 8.42
N ASP A 327 14.52 17.98 7.35
CA ASP A 327 15.50 19.06 7.24
C ASP A 327 14.90 20.34 7.80
N VAL A 328 15.15 20.59 9.09
CA VAL A 328 14.46 21.66 9.82
C VAL A 328 15.28 22.93 9.84
N TRP A 329 14.66 24.03 9.42
CA TRP A 329 15.24 25.36 9.32
C TRP A 329 14.56 26.35 10.26
N LYS A 330 15.29 27.42 10.59
CA LYS A 330 14.83 28.48 11.47
C LYS A 330 13.64 29.24 10.88
N GLY A 331 12.61 29.44 11.67
CA GLY A 331 11.46 30.28 11.35
C GLY A 331 11.82 31.76 11.19
N ARG A 332 11.02 32.46 10.40
CA ARG A 332 11.18 33.89 10.12
C ARG A 332 10.36 34.73 11.11
N PRO A 333 10.80 35.95 11.48
CA PRO A 333 9.96 36.88 12.22
C PRO A 333 8.73 37.31 11.39
N PRO A 334 7.58 37.61 12.02
CA PRO A 334 7.36 37.66 13.47
C PRO A 334 6.96 36.31 14.12
N GLU A 335 6.56 35.29 13.35
CA GLU A 335 5.94 34.07 13.89
C GLU A 335 6.95 33.08 14.49
N GLU A 336 8.21 33.10 14.01
CA GLU A 336 9.29 32.22 14.47
C GLU A 336 8.91 30.72 14.47
N GLU A 337 8.12 30.28 13.48
CA GLU A 337 7.74 28.88 13.29
C GLU A 337 8.80 28.12 12.48
N PRO A 338 9.42 27.04 13.03
CA PRO A 338 10.32 26.20 12.26
C PRO A 338 9.62 25.54 11.08
N PHE A 339 10.32 25.41 9.96
CA PHE A 339 9.82 24.82 8.73
C PHE A 339 10.80 23.80 8.15
N ILE A 340 10.33 23.01 7.20
CA ILE A 340 11.11 22.00 6.49
C ILE A 340 11.27 22.39 5.03
N THR A 341 12.49 22.31 4.52
CA THR A 341 12.85 22.54 3.10
C THR A 341 14.25 22.00 2.80
N HIS A 342 14.60 21.92 1.52
CA HIS A 342 15.96 21.66 1.09
C HIS A 342 16.77 22.97 1.01
N GLY A 343 17.80 23.09 1.85
CA GLY A 343 18.53 24.33 2.08
C GLY A 343 19.12 24.97 0.83
N PHE A 344 19.03 26.30 0.74
CA PHE A 344 19.64 27.11 -0.34
C PHE A 344 19.21 26.70 -1.76
N THR A 345 18.02 26.10 -1.90
CA THR A 345 17.42 25.74 -3.19
C THR A 345 16.11 26.50 -3.46
N MET A 346 15.44 26.20 -4.58
CA MET A 346 14.14 26.76 -4.95
C MET A 346 12.97 25.85 -4.54
N THR A 347 13.16 24.95 -3.57
CA THR A 347 12.08 24.08 -3.08
C THR A 347 11.09 24.86 -2.20
N THR A 348 9.82 24.46 -2.24
CA THR A 348 8.81 25.07 -1.35
C THR A 348 9.02 24.63 0.11
N GLU A 349 8.38 25.33 1.03
CA GLU A 349 8.56 25.14 2.47
C GLU A 349 7.26 24.61 3.08
N VAL A 350 7.36 23.74 4.09
CA VAL A 350 6.20 23.25 4.86
C VAL A 350 6.42 23.43 6.36
N PRO A 351 5.39 23.78 7.15
CA PRO A 351 5.55 23.94 8.60
C PRO A 351 5.96 22.63 9.28
N LEU A 352 6.91 22.69 10.22
CA LEU A 352 7.33 21.52 10.99
C LEU A 352 6.15 20.91 11.77
N ARG A 353 5.33 21.76 12.40
CA ARG A 353 4.20 21.33 13.23
C ARG A 353 3.25 20.41 12.45
N ASP A 354 2.91 20.80 11.23
CA ASP A 354 2.00 20.05 10.35
C ASP A 354 2.62 18.70 9.93
N VAL A 355 3.94 18.66 9.69
CA VAL A 355 4.66 17.42 9.40
C VAL A 355 4.65 16.48 10.60
N LEU A 356 4.91 16.97 11.81
CA LEU A 356 4.86 16.15 13.02
C LEU A 356 3.45 15.59 13.29
N GLU A 357 2.40 16.39 13.07
CA GLU A 357 1.01 15.92 13.20
C GLU A 357 0.68 14.83 12.17
N ALA A 358 1.14 14.98 10.92
CA ALA A 358 0.98 13.99 9.86
C ALA A 358 1.69 12.67 10.17
N ILE A 359 2.89 12.75 10.76
CA ILE A 359 3.63 11.57 11.22
C ILE A 359 2.85 10.88 12.35
N ALA A 360 2.40 11.63 13.37
CA ALA A 360 1.66 11.07 14.49
C ALA A 360 0.38 10.35 14.06
N GLU A 361 -0.30 10.86 13.04
CA GLU A 361 -1.51 10.27 12.47
C GLU A 361 -1.24 8.91 11.79
N THR A 362 -0.12 8.77 11.07
CA THR A 362 0.07 7.67 10.10
C THR A 362 1.19 6.70 10.45
N ALA A 363 2.05 7.04 11.43
CA ALA A 363 3.23 6.25 11.80
C ALA A 363 2.93 4.77 12.02
N PHE A 364 1.80 4.46 12.64
CA PHE A 364 1.46 3.09 13.06
C PHE A 364 0.25 2.48 12.36
N LYS A 365 -0.27 3.10 11.29
CA LYS A 365 -1.46 2.57 10.58
C LYS A 365 -1.19 1.26 9.85
N THR A 366 -0.02 1.12 9.21
CA THR A 366 0.32 -0.07 8.41
C THR A 366 1.39 -0.96 9.04
N SER A 367 2.06 -0.50 10.10
CA SER A 367 3.02 -1.31 10.84
C SER A 367 3.13 -0.79 12.29
N PRO A 368 3.05 -1.66 13.30
CA PRO A 368 3.17 -1.27 14.71
C PRO A 368 4.63 -1.08 15.16
N TYR A 369 5.62 -1.39 14.30
CA TYR A 369 7.05 -1.33 14.64
C TYR A 369 7.58 0.12 14.67
N PRO A 370 8.71 0.36 15.38
CA PRO A 370 9.20 1.70 15.66
C PRO A 370 9.47 2.54 14.42
N VAL A 371 9.31 3.86 14.57
CA VAL A 371 9.63 4.87 13.55
C VAL A 371 10.81 5.72 14.01
N ILE A 372 11.77 5.97 13.12
CA ILE A 372 12.94 6.80 13.34
C ILE A 372 12.78 8.13 12.59
N LEU A 373 12.91 9.23 13.32
CA LEU A 373 12.92 10.59 12.76
C LEU A 373 14.38 11.06 12.64
N SER A 374 14.88 11.10 11.41
CA SER A 374 16.22 11.62 11.08
C SER A 374 16.15 13.13 10.96
N PHE A 375 16.52 13.86 12.01
CA PHE A 375 16.57 15.32 11.97
C PHE A 375 17.89 15.82 11.41
N GLU A 376 17.82 16.52 10.28
CA GLU A 376 18.89 17.42 9.84
C GLU A 376 18.60 18.83 10.38
N ASN A 377 19.23 19.16 11.52
CA ASN A 377 18.87 20.34 12.31
C ASN A 377 19.73 21.56 11.94
N HIS A 378 19.11 22.54 11.26
CA HIS A 378 19.69 23.85 10.93
C HIS A 378 19.11 24.99 11.77
N VAL A 379 18.29 24.68 12.78
CA VAL A 379 17.75 25.70 13.68
C VAL A 379 18.85 26.16 14.63
N ASP A 380 19.28 27.41 14.49
CA ASP A 380 20.43 27.99 15.19
C ASP A 380 20.08 28.67 16.53
N SER A 381 18.79 28.81 16.85
CA SER A 381 18.31 29.43 18.10
C SER A 381 17.80 28.42 19.13
N ALA A 382 18.24 28.57 20.38
CA ALA A 382 17.76 27.73 21.49
C ALA A 382 16.24 27.85 21.71
N LYS A 383 15.67 29.04 21.44
CA LYS A 383 14.22 29.30 21.54
C LYS A 383 13.43 28.41 20.58
N GLN A 384 13.80 28.37 19.30
CA GLN A 384 13.10 27.55 18.32
C GLN A 384 13.42 26.06 18.49
N GLN A 385 14.65 25.68 18.87
CA GLN A 385 14.96 24.28 19.20
C GLN A 385 14.11 23.76 20.39
N ALA A 386 13.91 24.58 21.43
CA ALA A 386 13.03 24.24 22.53
C ALA A 386 11.57 24.06 22.07
N LYS A 387 11.10 24.91 21.14
CA LYS A 387 9.78 24.81 20.52
C LYS A 387 9.62 23.51 19.72
N MET A 388 10.64 23.08 18.96
CA MET A 388 10.62 21.78 18.26
C MET A 388 10.50 20.60 19.25
N ALA A 389 11.25 20.65 20.36
CA ALA A 389 11.19 19.62 21.39
C ALA A 389 9.80 19.56 22.06
N GLU A 390 9.18 20.72 22.29
CA GLU A 390 7.81 20.81 22.81
C GLU A 390 6.78 20.26 21.82
N TYR A 391 6.92 20.57 20.52
CA TYR A 391 6.09 19.96 19.48
C TYR A 391 6.21 18.44 19.46
N CYS A 392 7.42 17.89 19.55
CA CYS A 392 7.58 16.44 19.61
C CYS A 392 6.87 15.82 20.83
N ARG A 393 7.03 16.41 22.03
CA ARG A 393 6.38 15.90 23.24
C ARG A 393 4.85 16.02 23.19
N SER A 394 4.34 17.17 22.78
CA SER A 394 2.89 17.43 22.74
C SER A 394 2.16 16.65 21.65
N ILE A 395 2.78 16.48 20.48
CA ILE A 395 2.14 15.83 19.32
C ILE A 395 2.26 14.30 19.41
N PHE A 396 3.44 13.78 19.73
CA PHE A 396 3.65 12.33 19.81
C PHE A 396 3.25 11.74 21.16
N GLY A 397 3.19 12.55 22.22
CA GLY A 397 2.81 12.12 23.55
C GLY A 397 3.62 10.90 24.00
N ASP A 398 2.90 9.88 24.46
CA ASP A 398 3.49 8.64 24.95
C ASP A 398 4.25 7.87 23.87
N ALA A 399 3.98 8.06 22.57
CA ALA A 399 4.71 7.36 21.52
C ALA A 399 6.18 7.81 21.43
N LEU A 400 6.51 9.04 21.85
CA LEU A 400 7.89 9.53 21.83
C LEU A 400 8.75 8.84 22.88
N LEU A 401 9.82 8.15 22.47
CA LEU A 401 10.77 7.57 23.41
C LEU A 401 11.71 8.66 23.97
N ILE A 402 11.39 9.13 25.18
CA ILE A 402 12.12 10.22 25.85
C ILE A 402 13.27 9.74 26.75
N GLU A 403 13.14 8.55 27.33
CA GLU A 403 14.13 7.94 28.23
C GLU A 403 14.50 6.53 27.73
N PRO A 404 15.71 6.03 28.04
CA PRO A 404 16.09 4.66 27.74
C PRO A 404 15.16 3.67 28.45
N LEU A 405 14.95 2.50 27.85
CA LEU A 405 14.26 1.41 28.53
C LEU A 405 15.15 0.84 29.64
N ASP A 406 14.57 0.47 30.79
CA ASP A 406 15.30 -0.06 31.95
C ASP A 406 16.18 -1.27 31.60
N LYS A 407 15.68 -2.15 30.72
CA LYS A 407 16.40 -3.34 30.24
C LYS A 407 17.62 -3.01 29.37
N TYR A 408 17.63 -1.84 28.75
CA TYR A 408 18.64 -1.42 27.78
C TYR A 408 19.21 -0.04 28.15
N PRO A 409 19.94 0.07 29.28
CA PRO A 409 20.57 1.32 29.66
C PRO A 409 21.62 1.73 28.64
N LEU A 410 21.84 3.05 28.48
CA LEU A 410 22.83 3.60 27.55
C LEU A 410 24.27 3.45 28.09
N ALA A 411 24.73 2.20 28.21
CA ALA A 411 26.06 1.84 28.65
C ALA A 411 26.82 1.06 27.55
N PRO A 412 28.17 1.17 27.48
CA PRO A 412 28.96 0.40 26.53
C PRO A 412 28.73 -1.11 26.67
N GLY A 413 28.61 -1.82 25.55
CA GLY A 413 28.38 -3.27 25.51
C GLY A 413 26.92 -3.70 25.67
N VAL A 414 26.00 -2.80 26.02
CA VAL A 414 24.56 -3.08 26.02
C VAL A 414 24.04 -3.04 24.57
N PRO A 415 23.36 -4.10 24.08
CA PRO A 415 22.82 -4.11 22.72
C PRO A 415 21.64 -3.13 22.57
N LEU A 416 21.33 -2.78 21.32
CA LEU A 416 20.11 -2.03 21.02
C LEU A 416 18.86 -2.87 21.38
N PRO A 417 17.77 -2.24 21.83
CA PRO A 417 16.48 -2.91 21.99
C PRO A 417 16.01 -3.55 20.67
N SER A 418 15.12 -4.53 20.78
CA SER A 418 14.49 -5.14 19.61
C SER A 418 13.37 -4.26 19.02
N PRO A 419 12.97 -4.47 17.75
CA PRO A 419 11.76 -3.86 17.21
C PRO A 419 10.52 -4.15 18.08
N GLN A 420 10.42 -5.35 18.66
CA GLN A 420 9.32 -5.74 19.54
C GLN A 420 9.29 -4.91 20.83
N ASP A 421 10.44 -4.66 21.46
CA ASP A 421 10.54 -3.83 22.66
C ASP A 421 10.17 -2.36 22.39
N LEU A 422 10.24 -1.94 21.13
CA LEU A 422 10.01 -0.56 20.67
C LEU A 422 8.71 -0.40 19.85
N MET A 423 7.77 -1.34 19.92
CA MET A 423 6.48 -1.22 19.23
C MET A 423 5.74 0.07 19.65
N GLY A 424 5.17 0.76 18.66
CA GLY A 424 4.44 2.01 18.87
C GLY A 424 5.33 3.18 19.30
N ARG A 425 6.66 3.05 19.22
CA ARG A 425 7.60 4.09 19.66
C ARG A 425 8.17 4.89 18.48
N ILE A 426 8.36 6.18 18.71
CA ILE A 426 9.04 7.12 17.82
C ILE A 426 10.40 7.48 18.44
N LEU A 427 11.47 7.28 17.68
CA LEU A 427 12.84 7.59 18.06
C LEU A 427 13.34 8.83 17.32
N VAL A 428 14.04 9.71 18.03
CA VAL A 428 14.64 10.92 17.45
C VAL A 428 16.13 10.69 17.23
N LYS A 429 16.57 10.76 15.97
CA LYS A 429 17.99 10.80 15.58
C LYS A 429 18.36 12.27 15.39
N ASN A 430 19.09 12.83 16.36
CA ASN A 430 19.65 14.19 16.32
C ASN A 430 20.95 14.26 17.13
N LYS A 431 21.73 15.35 16.99
CA LYS A 431 22.97 15.57 17.75
C LYS A 431 22.68 15.63 19.25
N LYS A 432 23.45 14.86 20.04
CA LYS A 432 23.42 14.86 21.50
C LYS A 432 24.73 15.41 22.06
N ARG A 433 24.67 16.29 23.06
CA ARG A 433 25.85 16.71 23.83
C ARG A 433 25.97 15.82 25.06
N HIS A 434 27.13 15.19 25.26
CA HIS A 434 27.45 14.55 26.52
C HIS A 434 27.94 15.61 27.51
N ARG A 435 27.18 15.84 28.59
CA ARG A 435 27.77 16.40 29.80
C ARG A 435 28.24 15.21 30.63
N PRO A 436 29.54 15.05 30.92
CA PRO A 436 29.96 14.06 31.90
C PRO A 436 29.26 14.38 33.22
N SER A 437 28.65 13.37 33.84
CA SER A 437 28.09 13.50 35.19
C SER A 437 29.25 13.72 36.17
N THR A 438 29.64 14.98 36.39
CA THR A 438 30.56 15.33 37.47
C THR A 438 29.81 15.24 38.79
N GLY A 439 29.73 14.02 39.34
CA GLY A 439 29.51 13.81 40.75
C GLY A 439 30.82 13.92 41.50
N VAL A 440 31.35 15.15 41.66
CA VAL A 440 32.22 15.57 42.78
C VAL A 440 32.11 17.11 42.86
N PRO A 441 31.77 17.71 44.02
CA PRO A 441 31.97 19.13 44.23
C PRO A 441 33.42 19.35 44.65
N ASP A 442 34.22 20.12 43.91
CA ASP A 442 35.25 20.92 44.59
C ASP A 442 35.77 22.14 43.82
N SER A 443 35.75 23.24 44.57
CA SER A 443 36.63 24.42 44.59
C SER A 443 37.06 25.12 43.28
N ALA A 444 36.52 26.33 43.14
CA ALA A 444 37.17 27.57 42.72
C ALA A 444 38.55 27.50 42.01
N GLY A 445 38.56 27.92 40.73
CA GLY A 445 39.78 28.23 40.00
C GLY A 445 39.52 29.14 38.80
N ARG A 446 39.53 30.46 39.02
CA ARG A 446 39.48 31.51 37.99
C ARG A 446 40.61 31.31 36.95
N LYS A 447 40.29 31.11 35.67
CA LYS A 447 41.14 31.54 34.53
C LYS A 447 40.27 32.07 33.38
N ARG A 448 40.73 33.20 32.84
CA ARG A 448 40.09 34.07 31.83
C ARG A 448 40.08 33.44 30.42
N PRO A 449 39.25 33.95 29.49
CA PRO A 449 39.06 33.36 28.16
C PRO A 449 40.22 33.73 27.22
N LEU A 450 40.73 32.74 26.47
CA LEU A 450 41.49 32.99 25.25
C LEU A 450 40.53 32.92 24.06
N GLU A 451 40.50 34.02 23.31
CA GLU A 451 39.98 34.10 21.95
C GLU A 451 40.76 33.15 21.04
N GLN A 452 40.06 32.36 20.22
CA GLN A 452 40.62 31.81 18.99
C GLN A 452 39.55 31.81 17.89
N SER A 453 39.65 32.86 17.07
CA SER A 453 39.54 32.89 15.61
C SER A 453 38.77 31.77 14.90
N ASN A 454 37.70 32.20 14.22
CA ASN A 454 37.16 31.55 13.02
C ASN A 454 38.27 31.24 12.01
N SER A 455 38.34 29.99 11.56
CA SER A 455 38.89 29.65 10.25
C SER A 455 37.90 28.76 9.52
N ALA A 456 37.42 29.29 8.39
CA ALA A 456 36.71 28.56 7.37
C ALA A 456 37.63 27.48 6.78
N LEU A 457 37.16 26.25 6.73
CA LEU A 457 37.70 25.21 5.85
C LEU A 457 36.53 24.64 5.06
N SER A 458 36.38 25.21 3.87
CA SER A 458 35.67 24.62 2.74
C SER A 458 36.49 23.46 2.22
N GLU A 459 36.05 22.23 2.45
CA GLU A 459 36.53 21.07 1.69
C GLU A 459 35.64 20.87 0.48
N SER A 460 36.18 21.22 -0.68
CA SER A 460 35.71 20.80 -1.99
C SER A 460 36.07 19.33 -2.19
N SER A 461 35.08 18.45 -2.26
CA SER A 461 35.25 17.09 -2.76
C SER A 461 34.57 16.98 -4.11
N ALA A 462 35.32 17.26 -5.18
CA ALA A 462 34.93 16.86 -6.52
C ALA A 462 35.13 15.35 -6.64
N ALA A 463 34.04 14.59 -6.57
CA ALA A 463 34.03 13.19 -6.97
C ALA A 463 33.66 13.13 -8.45
N THR A 464 34.64 12.72 -9.26
CA THR A 464 34.49 12.33 -10.67
C THR A 464 33.48 11.19 -10.81
N GLU A 465 32.44 11.41 -11.63
CA GLU A 465 31.53 10.37 -12.08
C GLU A 465 32.24 9.33 -12.97
N PRO A 466 31.96 8.02 -12.84
CA PRO A 466 32.32 7.05 -13.86
C PRO A 466 31.31 7.12 -15.02
N SER A 467 31.82 7.26 -16.24
CA SER A 467 31.04 7.30 -17.47
C SER A 467 30.30 5.98 -17.74
N SER A 468 29.01 6.08 -18.06
CA SER A 468 28.17 4.99 -18.56
C SER A 468 28.65 4.50 -19.95
N PRO A 469 28.60 3.18 -20.25
CA PRO A 469 28.96 2.65 -21.55
C PRO A 469 27.88 2.92 -22.61
N GLN A 470 28.30 3.37 -23.79
CA GLN A 470 27.45 3.60 -24.96
C GLN A 470 26.98 2.28 -25.60
N LEU A 471 25.69 2.22 -25.93
CA LEU A 471 25.07 1.20 -26.76
C LEU A 471 25.51 1.34 -28.22
N GLY A 472 26.11 0.29 -28.77
CA GLY A 472 26.48 0.21 -30.19
C GLY A 472 25.28 0.05 -31.11
N SER A 473 25.29 0.79 -32.22
CA SER A 473 24.39 0.64 -33.37
C SER A 473 24.78 -0.58 -34.23
N PRO A 474 23.83 -1.19 -34.97
CA PRO A 474 24.04 -2.44 -35.68
C PRO A 474 24.79 -2.23 -37.00
N SER A 475 25.79 -3.07 -37.26
CA SER A 475 26.40 -3.21 -38.58
C SER A 475 25.60 -4.21 -39.42
N SER A 476 25.17 -3.75 -40.59
CA SER A 476 24.77 -4.57 -41.74
C SER A 476 25.99 -5.25 -42.36
N ASP A 477 25.94 -6.58 -42.45
CA ASP A 477 26.31 -7.38 -43.62
C ASP A 477 25.75 -8.81 -43.46
#